data_AF-A0A939UTI6-F1
#
_entry.id   AF-A0A939UTI6-F1
#
_cell.length_a   1.000
_cell.length_b   1.000
_cell.length_c   1.000
_cell.angle_alpha   90.00
_cell.angle_beta   90.00
_cell.angle_gamma   90.00
#
_symmetry.space_group_name_H-M   'P 1'
#
loop_
_entity.id
_entity.type
_entity.pdbx_description
1 polymer ?
#
loop_
_entity_poly.entity_id
_entity_poly.type
_entity_poly.pdbx_seq_one_letter_code
_entity_poly.pdbx_strand_id
1 'polypeptide(L)'
;MKDFDVRTIGGTLVVTGQDVCSVIPKKIEEVSKEGAICIVYDKKLRDIALAVADALKPTGRRLFLRVLDKAINDALDLPDFVRYVIAVGSGFAAHSTRVIANKLNVGWSMFLTAPSTDTVLQGKSPNHVFIDENVMINCPKECVAAGYGILCSQGLHAFENLFSKWILATSVDDEIYSAIDEIDPSPTKIALALLEISAAKTHEDSADVMASILYQKLKSEGRKTRLLGEYKLVASSSLCSLYSSILASPAIDTLPPADVCADNSALEDIGIDVSKHSKRFDFFDINGYFRISYILSEYRMELLDKIGGAHSHSLERTWRRIYDDAGFWLKSELSANDVMTAMRLAGVLSDNLLGYAYAVGMLR
;
A
#
# COMPACT_ATOMS: atom_id res chain seq x y z
N MET A 1 -18.01 -23.87 20.98
CA MET A 1 -16.61 -23.43 20.72
C MET A 1 -16.71 -22.19 19.86
N LYS A 2 -16.00 -21.10 20.17
CA LYS A 2 -15.88 -20.00 19.22
C LYS A 2 -14.94 -20.50 18.12
N ASP A 3 -15.43 -20.59 16.89
CA ASP A 3 -14.61 -21.00 15.76
C ASP A 3 -13.77 -19.80 15.32
N PHE A 4 -12.47 -19.87 15.59
CA PHE A 4 -11.50 -18.93 15.07
C PHE A 4 -10.88 -19.53 13.82
N ASP A 5 -10.80 -18.74 12.75
CA ASP A 5 -10.03 -19.10 11.57
C ASP A 5 -8.56 -18.73 11.81
N VAL A 6 -7.68 -19.72 11.64
CA VAL A 6 -6.24 -19.58 11.90
C VAL A 6 -5.48 -20.03 10.66
N ARG A 7 -4.72 -19.11 10.07
CA ARG A 7 -3.94 -19.36 8.85
C ARG A 7 -2.58 -18.67 8.92
N THR A 8 -1.66 -19.09 8.07
CA THR A 8 -0.33 -18.46 7.96
C THR A 8 -0.23 -17.72 6.63
N ILE A 9 0.09 -16.43 6.66
CA ILE A 9 0.30 -15.58 5.49
C ILE A 9 1.69 -14.97 5.59
N GLY A 10 2.57 -15.19 4.60
CA GLY A 10 3.93 -14.64 4.61
C GLY A 10 4.74 -14.98 5.87
N GLY A 11 4.55 -16.18 6.43
CA GLY A 11 5.19 -16.60 7.69
C GLY A 11 4.59 -16.00 8.98
N THR A 12 3.56 -15.16 8.86
CA THR A 12 2.82 -14.56 9.99
C THR A 12 1.58 -15.37 10.30
N LEU A 13 1.31 -15.65 11.57
CA LEU A 13 0.08 -16.34 11.98
C LEU A 13 -1.07 -15.33 12.11
N VAL A 14 -2.12 -15.51 11.31
CA VAL A 14 -3.31 -14.66 11.26
C VAL A 14 -4.47 -15.38 11.91
N VAL A 15 -5.09 -14.72 12.90
CA VAL A 15 -6.22 -15.24 13.66
C VAL A 15 -7.42 -14.33 13.47
N THR A 16 -8.50 -14.87 12.93
CA THR A 16 -9.73 -14.14 12.59
C THR A 16 -10.93 -14.75 13.30
N GLY A 17 -11.85 -13.91 13.78
CA GLY A 17 -13.12 -14.37 14.35
C GLY A 17 -13.74 -13.30 15.25
N GLN A 18 -14.69 -13.71 16.10
CA GLN A 18 -15.33 -12.82 17.08
C GLN A 18 -14.67 -12.94 18.45
N ASP A 19 -14.46 -11.81 19.12
CA ASP A 19 -13.83 -11.71 20.45
C ASP A 19 -12.42 -12.33 20.50
N VAL A 20 -11.59 -11.96 19.52
CA VAL A 20 -10.22 -12.48 19.34
C VAL A 20 -9.32 -12.10 20.51
N CYS A 21 -9.66 -11.07 21.29
CA CYS A 21 -8.94 -10.72 22.52
C CYS A 21 -8.76 -11.91 23.47
N SER A 22 -9.71 -12.86 23.49
CA SER A 22 -9.65 -14.05 24.36
C SER A 22 -8.50 -15.01 24.03
N VAL A 23 -7.98 -15.03 22.79
CA VAL A 23 -6.90 -15.94 22.36
C VAL A 23 -5.53 -15.28 22.33
N ILE A 24 -5.46 -13.95 22.46
CA ILE A 24 -4.19 -13.19 22.47
C ILE A 24 -3.20 -13.71 23.51
N PRO A 25 -3.57 -13.93 24.80
CA PRO A 25 -2.60 -14.30 25.83
C PRO A 25 -1.82 -15.56 25.48
N LYS A 26 -2.54 -16.62 25.09
CA LYS A 26 -1.95 -17.90 24.70
C LYS A 26 -1.01 -17.75 23.50
N LYS A 27 -1.40 -16.99 22.48
CA LYS A 27 -0.57 -16.76 21.29
C LYS A 27 0.67 -15.91 21.58
N ILE A 28 0.55 -14.92 22.44
CA ILE A 28 1.70 -14.10 22.82
C ILE A 28 2.70 -14.91 23.66
N GLU A 29 2.26 -15.81 24.53
CA GLU A 29 3.16 -16.71 25.30
C GLU A 29 4.02 -17.61 24.40
N GLU A 30 3.50 -18.04 23.24
CA GLU A 30 4.24 -18.89 22.28
C GLU A 30 5.47 -18.18 21.67
N VAL A 31 5.46 -16.85 21.58
CA VAL A 31 6.47 -16.06 20.83
C VAL A 31 7.24 -15.05 21.65
N SER A 32 6.78 -14.72 22.85
CA SER A 32 7.36 -13.65 23.66
C SER A 32 8.05 -14.21 24.91
N LYS A 33 9.33 -13.84 25.06
CA LYS A 33 10.12 -14.10 26.26
C LYS A 33 9.53 -13.38 27.48
N GLU A 34 9.90 -13.84 28.68
CA GLU A 34 9.57 -13.13 29.92
C GLU A 34 10.01 -11.65 29.86
N GLY A 35 9.16 -10.76 30.35
CA GLY A 35 9.44 -9.33 30.36
C GLY A 35 8.19 -8.47 30.15
N ALA A 36 8.43 -7.16 29.99
CA ALA A 36 7.36 -6.20 29.80
C ALA A 36 6.84 -6.21 28.35
N ILE A 37 5.52 -6.05 28.19
CA ILE A 37 4.85 -5.90 26.91
C ILE A 37 4.41 -4.43 26.78
N CYS A 38 4.74 -3.81 25.65
CA CYS A 38 4.23 -2.49 25.30
C CYS A 38 3.10 -2.60 24.28
N ILE A 39 1.94 -2.03 24.60
CA ILE A 39 0.81 -1.87 23.69
C ILE A 39 0.85 -0.45 23.13
N VAL A 40 1.01 -0.35 21.83
CA VAL A 40 1.12 0.89 21.08
C VAL A 40 -0.14 1.05 20.24
N TYR A 41 -0.83 2.19 20.36
CA TYR A 41 -2.16 2.35 19.77
C TYR A 41 -2.46 3.76 19.30
N ASP A 42 -3.31 3.89 18.29
CA ASP A 42 -3.85 5.19 17.89
C ASP A 42 -4.78 5.77 18.96
N LYS A 43 -4.69 7.08 19.22
CA LYS A 43 -5.46 7.77 20.29
C LYS A 43 -6.97 7.46 20.27
N LYS A 44 -7.56 7.29 19.09
CA LYS A 44 -9.00 6.99 18.90
C LYS A 44 -9.38 5.55 19.24
N LEU A 45 -8.41 4.64 19.37
CA LEU A 45 -8.61 3.20 19.61
C LEU A 45 -8.26 2.79 21.04
N ARG A 46 -8.31 3.76 21.98
CA ARG A 46 -7.97 3.53 23.38
C ARG A 46 -8.76 2.39 24.01
N ASP A 47 -10.05 2.30 23.73
CA ASP A 47 -10.92 1.29 24.34
C ASP A 47 -10.54 -0.12 23.88
N ILE A 48 -10.19 -0.28 22.60
CA ILE A 48 -9.70 -1.55 22.05
C ILE A 48 -8.33 -1.89 22.65
N ALA A 49 -7.43 -0.91 22.78
CA ALA A 49 -6.12 -1.12 23.39
C ALA A 49 -6.23 -1.52 24.88
N LEU A 50 -7.20 -0.96 25.60
CA LEU A 50 -7.52 -1.35 26.97
C LEU A 50 -8.09 -2.77 27.03
N ALA A 51 -8.96 -3.17 26.10
CA ALA A 51 -9.47 -4.54 26.03
C ALA A 51 -8.34 -5.57 25.78
N VAL A 52 -7.40 -5.26 24.88
CA VAL A 52 -6.20 -6.07 24.65
C VAL A 52 -5.32 -6.14 25.92
N ALA A 53 -5.15 -5.01 26.61
CA ALA A 53 -4.40 -4.97 27.87
C ALA A 53 -5.09 -5.81 28.97
N ASP A 54 -6.41 -5.70 29.10
CA ASP A 54 -7.21 -6.44 30.07
C ASP A 54 -7.15 -7.95 29.83
N ALA A 55 -7.16 -8.38 28.57
CA ALA A 55 -6.97 -9.78 28.21
C ALA A 55 -5.59 -10.30 28.63
N LEU A 56 -4.55 -9.46 28.61
CA LEU A 56 -3.18 -9.83 28.98
C LEU A 56 -2.88 -9.73 30.48
N LYS A 57 -3.67 -8.99 31.27
CA LYS A 57 -3.46 -8.86 32.73
C LYS A 57 -3.32 -10.19 33.48
N PRO A 58 -4.13 -11.24 33.20
CA PRO A 58 -4.02 -12.52 33.89
C PRO A 58 -2.67 -13.24 33.70
N THR A 59 -1.89 -12.89 32.68
CA THR A 59 -0.55 -13.47 32.44
C THR A 59 0.49 -13.02 33.47
N GLY A 60 0.18 -12.04 34.33
CA GLY A 60 1.09 -11.50 35.33
C GLY A 60 2.22 -10.63 34.77
N ARG A 61 2.23 -10.37 33.45
CA ARG A 61 3.26 -9.55 32.79
C ARG A 61 3.05 -8.07 33.03
N ARG A 62 4.15 -7.31 33.06
CA ARG A 62 4.10 -5.85 33.16
C ARG A 62 3.66 -5.25 31.82
N LEU A 63 2.53 -4.56 31.82
CA LEU A 63 1.94 -3.94 30.63
C LEU A 63 2.20 -2.43 30.60
N PHE A 64 2.52 -1.91 29.43
CA PHE A 64 2.64 -0.47 29.17
C PHE A 64 1.70 -0.09 28.04
N LEU A 65 1.01 1.03 28.18
CA LEU A 65 0.18 1.59 27.11
C LEU A 65 0.84 2.87 26.61
N ARG A 66 1.00 2.97 25.29
CA ARG A 66 1.56 4.14 24.61
C ARG A 66 0.68 4.57 23.46
N VAL A 67 0.27 5.83 23.51
CA VAL A 67 -0.49 6.48 22.44
C VAL A 67 0.50 6.86 21.34
N LEU A 68 0.17 6.53 20.10
CA LEU A 68 0.82 7.10 18.93
C LEU A 68 0.28 8.51 18.71
N ASP A 69 1.19 9.48 18.69
CA ASP A 69 0.87 10.84 18.24
C ASP A 69 1.45 11.08 16.85
N LYS A 70 0.90 12.05 16.12
CA LYS A 70 1.12 12.21 14.66
C LYS A 70 2.56 12.54 14.23
N ALA A 71 3.49 12.77 15.17
CA ALA A 71 4.89 13.03 14.87
C ALA A 71 5.71 11.73 14.98
N ILE A 72 6.06 11.16 13.82
CA ILE A 72 6.93 9.98 13.67
C ILE A 72 8.36 10.25 14.20
N ASN A 73 8.72 11.51 14.48
CA ASN A 73 10.10 11.92 14.69
C ASN A 73 10.64 11.73 16.11
N ASP A 74 9.77 11.63 17.12
CA ASP A 74 10.23 11.23 18.44
C ASP A 74 10.08 9.72 18.53
N ALA A 75 11.19 9.03 18.27
CA ALA A 75 11.34 7.63 18.62
C ALA A 75 10.76 7.46 20.03
N LEU A 76 9.60 6.82 20.13
CA LEU A 76 8.96 6.53 21.41
C LEU A 76 10.03 5.91 22.30
N ASP A 77 10.48 6.67 23.30
CA ASP A 77 11.50 6.23 24.25
C ASP A 77 10.84 5.17 25.14
N LEU A 78 10.86 3.95 24.61
CA LEU A 78 10.43 2.78 25.32
C LEU A 78 11.58 2.33 26.19
N PRO A 79 11.31 1.97 27.45
CA PRO A 79 12.36 1.46 28.32
C PRO A 79 13.00 0.19 27.74
N ASP A 80 14.32 0.06 27.93
CA ASP A 80 15.12 -1.07 27.41
C ASP A 80 14.70 -2.44 27.93
N PHE A 81 13.84 -2.52 28.94
CA PHE A 81 13.30 -3.77 29.48
C PHE A 81 12.02 -4.24 28.76
N VAL A 82 11.48 -3.49 27.79
CA VAL A 82 10.41 -3.97 26.91
C VAL A 82 10.96 -5.13 26.08
N ARG A 83 10.25 -6.26 26.08
CA ARG A 83 10.65 -7.49 25.39
C ARG A 83 9.71 -7.90 24.26
N TYR A 84 8.56 -7.23 24.15
CA TYR A 84 7.58 -7.48 23.10
C TYR A 84 6.68 -6.26 22.90
N VAL A 85 6.22 -6.04 21.66
CA VAL A 85 5.33 -4.91 21.32
C VAL A 85 4.06 -5.42 20.65
N ILE A 86 2.91 -4.85 21.00
CA ILE A 86 1.63 -5.13 20.37
C ILE A 86 1.08 -3.82 19.79
N ALA A 87 0.90 -3.77 18.48
CA ALA A 87 0.25 -2.66 17.79
C ALA A 87 -1.27 -2.82 17.84
N VAL A 88 -2.02 -1.75 18.09
CA VAL A 88 -3.48 -1.71 17.95
C VAL A 88 -3.83 -0.59 16.98
N GLY A 89 -4.27 -0.93 15.78
CA GLY A 89 -4.58 0.04 14.73
C GLY A 89 -4.48 -0.53 13.33
N SER A 90 -4.11 0.33 12.37
CA SER A 90 -3.87 -0.05 10.97
C SER A 90 -2.45 0.35 10.53
N GLY A 91 -2.28 0.98 9.37
CA GLY A 91 -0.97 1.21 8.74
C GLY A 91 -0.01 2.06 9.55
N PHE A 92 -0.49 3.16 10.16
CA PHE A 92 0.36 4.01 10.98
C PHE A 92 0.90 3.29 12.23
N ALA A 93 0.03 2.49 12.87
CA ALA A 93 0.41 1.67 14.01
C ALA A 93 1.39 0.56 13.63
N ALA A 94 1.20 -0.08 12.47
CA ALA A 94 2.11 -1.09 11.95
C ALA A 94 3.50 -0.50 11.64
N HIS A 95 3.56 0.63 10.93
CA HIS A 95 4.81 1.31 10.61
C HIS A 95 5.57 1.73 11.87
N SER A 96 4.90 2.43 12.79
CA SER A 96 5.52 2.91 14.03
C SER A 96 6.02 1.76 14.90
N THR A 97 5.21 0.70 15.04
CA THR A 97 5.59 -0.47 15.84
C THR A 97 6.77 -1.22 15.23
N ARG A 98 6.84 -1.30 13.90
CA ARG A 98 7.99 -1.90 13.20
C ARG A 98 9.28 -1.14 13.48
N VAL A 99 9.26 0.19 13.39
CA VAL A 99 10.42 1.04 13.71
C VAL A 99 10.88 0.79 15.15
N ILE A 100 9.94 0.75 16.10
CA ILE A 100 10.21 0.45 17.51
C ILE A 100 10.78 -0.96 17.69
N ALA A 101 10.16 -1.97 17.08
CA ALA A 101 10.56 -3.38 17.20
C ALA A 101 11.93 -3.65 16.56
N ASN A 102 12.31 -2.88 15.54
CA ASN A 102 13.65 -2.88 14.96
C ASN A 102 14.66 -2.24 15.93
N LYS A 103 14.36 -1.05 16.46
CA LYS A 103 15.24 -0.33 17.42
C LYS A 103 15.54 -1.17 18.67
N LEU A 104 14.54 -1.85 19.22
CA LEU A 104 14.67 -2.67 20.42
C LEU A 104 15.09 -4.12 20.14
N ASN A 105 15.17 -4.53 18.86
CA ASN A 105 15.39 -5.92 18.44
C ASN A 105 14.45 -6.94 19.14
N VAL A 106 13.15 -6.63 19.19
CA VAL A 106 12.11 -7.48 19.83
C VAL A 106 11.06 -7.97 18.82
N GLY A 107 10.33 -9.03 19.17
CA GLY A 107 9.17 -9.49 18.39
C GLY A 107 7.98 -8.53 18.55
N TRP A 108 7.03 -8.61 17.62
CA TRP A 108 5.81 -7.81 17.70
C TRP A 108 4.59 -8.50 17.10
N SER A 109 3.41 -8.11 17.56
CA SER A 109 2.13 -8.57 17.01
C SER A 109 1.23 -7.38 16.73
N MET A 110 0.19 -7.59 15.94
CA MET A 110 -0.77 -6.55 15.57
C MET A 110 -2.19 -7.01 15.86
N PHE A 111 -2.96 -6.15 16.51
CA PHE A 111 -4.41 -6.18 16.53
C PHE A 111 -4.90 -5.22 15.43
N LEU A 112 -5.29 -5.77 14.30
CA LEU A 112 -5.66 -5.01 13.11
C LEU A 112 -7.10 -4.53 13.23
N THR A 113 -7.33 -3.22 13.19
CA THR A 113 -8.65 -2.63 13.42
C THR A 113 -9.32 -2.09 12.16
N ALA A 114 -8.59 -1.98 11.05
CA ALA A 114 -9.14 -1.48 9.79
C ALA A 114 -8.28 -1.90 8.59
N PRO A 115 -8.89 -2.18 7.41
CA PRO A 115 -8.18 -2.67 6.23
C PRO A 115 -7.66 -1.50 5.38
N SER A 116 -6.70 -0.71 5.87
CA SER A 116 -6.31 0.56 5.21
C SER A 116 -4.98 0.54 4.45
N THR A 117 -4.24 -0.57 4.44
CA THR A 117 -2.89 -0.65 3.88
C THR A 117 -2.50 -2.09 3.55
N ASP A 118 -1.62 -2.24 2.56
CA ASP A 118 -0.92 -3.45 2.13
C ASP A 118 0.55 -3.49 2.60
N THR A 119 0.92 -2.73 3.62
CA THR A 119 2.31 -2.67 4.10
C THR A 119 2.53 -3.35 5.44
N VAL A 120 1.51 -4.02 6.00
CA VAL A 120 1.57 -4.57 7.38
C VAL A 120 2.70 -5.58 7.57
N LEU A 121 2.85 -6.50 6.61
CA LEU A 121 3.84 -7.58 6.63
C LEU A 121 5.19 -7.21 6.02
N GLN A 122 5.30 -6.01 5.44
CA GLN A 122 6.54 -5.51 4.81
C GLN A 122 7.67 -5.30 5.84
N GLY A 123 8.92 -5.56 5.45
CA GLY A 123 10.09 -5.40 6.32
C GLY A 123 10.14 -6.44 7.44
N LYS A 124 10.12 -6.00 8.71
CA LYS A 124 10.01 -6.91 9.86
C LYS A 124 8.55 -7.25 10.10
N SER A 125 8.09 -8.38 9.59
CA SER A 125 6.71 -8.85 9.72
C SER A 125 6.33 -9.11 11.20
N PRO A 126 5.07 -8.92 11.58
CA PRO A 126 4.58 -9.29 12.90
C PRO A 126 4.59 -10.82 13.07
N ASN A 127 4.75 -11.32 14.28
CA ASN A 127 4.59 -12.74 14.59
C ASN A 127 3.13 -13.18 14.48
N HIS A 128 2.21 -12.29 14.90
CA HIS A 128 0.77 -12.55 14.89
C HIS A 128 -0.01 -11.33 14.38
N VAL A 129 -1.07 -11.56 13.61
CA VAL A 129 -2.10 -10.57 13.31
C VAL A 129 -3.45 -11.08 13.81
N PHE A 130 -4.10 -10.30 14.66
CA PHE A 130 -5.42 -10.60 15.22
C PHE A 130 -6.45 -9.69 14.54
N ILE A 131 -7.51 -10.30 13.99
CA ILE A 131 -8.60 -9.60 13.29
C ILE A 131 -9.93 -9.95 13.96
N ASP A 132 -10.47 -9.01 14.71
CA ASP A 132 -11.78 -9.18 15.37
C ASP A 132 -12.90 -8.63 14.47
N GLU A 133 -13.83 -9.50 14.07
CA GLU A 133 -14.95 -9.14 13.20
C GLU A 133 -15.83 -8.02 13.80
N ASN A 134 -16.02 -8.02 15.12
CA ASN A 134 -16.82 -7.00 15.81
C ASN A 134 -16.16 -5.61 15.72
N VAL A 135 -14.83 -5.58 15.68
CA VAL A 135 -14.07 -4.34 15.49
C VAL A 135 -14.08 -3.93 14.01
N MET A 136 -13.87 -4.89 13.11
CA MET A 136 -13.77 -4.64 11.67
C MET A 136 -15.06 -4.08 11.06
N ILE A 137 -16.23 -4.58 11.49
CA ILE A 137 -17.54 -4.09 11.02
C ILE A 137 -17.75 -2.59 11.36
N ASN A 138 -17.13 -2.11 12.44
CA ASN A 138 -17.25 -0.73 12.92
C ASN A 138 -16.09 0.17 12.49
N CYS A 139 -15.21 -0.29 11.59
CA CYS A 139 -14.07 0.51 11.15
C CYS A 139 -14.51 1.70 10.27
N PRO A 140 -13.72 2.80 10.21
CA PRO A 140 -14.05 3.95 9.39
C PRO A 140 -14.20 3.58 7.90
N LYS A 141 -15.24 4.10 7.23
CA LYS A 141 -15.50 3.88 5.80
C LYS A 141 -14.29 4.28 4.94
N GLU A 142 -13.56 5.31 5.32
CA GLU A 142 -12.35 5.76 4.64
C GLU A 142 -11.27 4.67 4.61
N CYS A 143 -11.12 3.91 5.70
CA CYS A 143 -10.18 2.80 5.75
C CYS A 143 -10.59 1.68 4.81
N VAL A 144 -11.89 1.35 4.76
CA VAL A 144 -12.44 0.34 3.84
C VAL A 144 -12.22 0.76 2.40
N ALA A 145 -12.50 2.03 2.06
CA ALA A 145 -12.28 2.58 0.74
C ALA A 145 -10.79 2.58 0.37
N ALA A 146 -9.89 2.92 1.29
CA ALA A 146 -8.46 2.83 1.06
C ALA A 146 -8.03 1.39 0.72
N GLY A 147 -8.46 0.41 1.52
CA GLY A 147 -8.17 -0.99 1.25
C GLY A 147 -8.71 -1.47 -0.08
N TYR A 148 -9.95 -1.13 -0.40
CA TYR A 148 -10.57 -1.49 -1.67
C TYR A 148 -9.85 -0.83 -2.85
N GLY A 149 -9.35 0.40 -2.70
CA GLY A 149 -8.54 1.07 -3.72
C GLY A 149 -7.22 0.35 -4.01
N ILE A 150 -6.59 -0.22 -2.98
CA ILE A 150 -5.39 -1.07 -3.14
C ILE A 150 -5.74 -2.37 -3.86
N LEU A 151 -6.87 -3.00 -3.53
CA LEU A 151 -7.34 -4.18 -4.26
C LEU A 151 -7.54 -3.84 -5.74
N CYS A 152 -8.25 -2.76 -6.07
CA CYS A 152 -8.47 -2.34 -7.46
C CYS A 152 -7.17 -2.17 -8.25
N SER A 153 -6.08 -1.78 -7.58
CA SER A 153 -4.80 -1.55 -8.25
C SER A 153 -4.00 -2.81 -8.62
N GLN A 154 -4.35 -4.00 -8.11
CA GLN A 154 -3.51 -5.18 -8.38
C GLN A 154 -3.57 -5.64 -9.85
N GLY A 155 -4.65 -5.33 -10.58
CA GLY A 155 -4.70 -5.60 -12.02
C GLY A 155 -3.62 -4.82 -12.78
N LEU A 156 -3.41 -3.55 -12.40
CA LEU A 156 -2.30 -2.74 -12.94
C LEU A 156 -0.94 -3.28 -12.49
N HIS A 157 -0.80 -3.69 -11.22
CA HIS A 157 0.44 -4.30 -10.73
C HIS A 157 0.81 -5.56 -11.54
N ALA A 158 -0.16 -6.44 -11.79
CA ALA A 158 0.03 -7.63 -12.61
C ALA A 158 0.43 -7.27 -14.05
N PHE A 159 -0.18 -6.24 -14.64
CA PHE A 159 0.23 -5.73 -15.95
C PHE A 159 1.68 -5.20 -15.94
N GLU A 160 2.09 -4.46 -14.91
CA GLU A 160 3.45 -3.93 -14.81
C GLU A 160 4.50 -5.03 -14.63
N ASN A 161 4.17 -6.11 -13.89
CA ASN A 161 5.01 -7.30 -13.80
C ASN A 161 5.17 -7.98 -15.17
N LEU A 162 4.09 -8.08 -15.96
CA LEU A 162 4.16 -8.59 -17.33
C LEU A 162 5.02 -7.69 -18.23
N PHE A 163 4.86 -6.37 -18.15
CA PHE A 163 5.70 -5.42 -18.88
C PHE A 163 7.18 -5.59 -18.51
N SER A 164 7.48 -5.65 -17.22
CA SER A 164 8.84 -5.89 -16.72
C SER A 164 9.43 -7.21 -17.22
N LYS A 165 8.63 -8.27 -17.30
CA LYS A 165 9.06 -9.58 -17.79
C LYS A 165 9.28 -9.58 -19.30
N TRP A 166 8.30 -9.10 -20.08
CA TRP A 166 8.29 -9.24 -21.53
C TRP A 166 9.15 -8.18 -22.23
N ILE A 167 9.08 -6.93 -21.76
CA ILE A 167 9.74 -5.79 -22.40
C ILE A 167 11.13 -5.56 -21.82
N LEU A 168 11.23 -5.57 -20.49
CA LEU A 168 12.48 -5.26 -19.79
C LEU A 168 13.35 -6.49 -19.51
N ALA A 169 12.82 -7.70 -19.73
CA ALA A 169 13.50 -8.97 -19.42
C ALA A 169 13.97 -9.07 -17.96
N THR A 170 13.21 -8.50 -17.03
CA THR A 170 13.46 -8.59 -15.59
C THR A 170 12.86 -9.88 -15.04
N SER A 171 13.58 -10.59 -14.16
CA SER A 171 13.01 -11.71 -13.40
C SER A 171 12.00 -11.17 -12.39
N VAL A 172 10.72 -11.43 -12.61
CA VAL A 172 9.64 -11.11 -11.68
C VAL A 172 9.00 -12.44 -11.28
N ASP A 173 8.70 -12.60 -10.00
CA ASP A 173 7.98 -13.78 -9.51
C ASP A 173 6.58 -13.81 -10.13
N ASP A 174 6.21 -14.98 -10.69
CA ASP A 174 5.03 -15.18 -11.54
C ASP A 174 3.68 -15.17 -10.79
N GLU A 175 3.62 -14.62 -9.57
CA GLU A 175 2.39 -14.53 -8.80
C GLU A 175 1.48 -13.43 -9.35
N ILE A 176 0.79 -13.77 -10.44
CA ILE A 176 -0.36 -13.03 -10.94
C ILE A 176 -1.47 -13.21 -9.89
N TYR A 177 -1.74 -12.18 -9.10
CA TYR A 177 -2.99 -12.08 -8.34
C TYR A 177 -4.14 -11.91 -9.34
N SER A 178 -4.57 -13.03 -9.90
CA SER A 178 -5.68 -13.12 -10.83
C SER A 178 -7.01 -13.08 -10.06
N ALA A 179 -7.89 -12.18 -10.50
CA ALA A 179 -9.31 -12.04 -10.14
C ALA A 179 -9.62 -11.32 -8.80
N ILE A 180 -9.72 -9.99 -8.88
CA ILE A 180 -10.36 -9.13 -7.85
C ILE A 180 -11.86 -8.95 -8.12
N ASP A 181 -12.37 -9.44 -9.24
CA ASP A 181 -13.73 -9.20 -9.72
C ASP A 181 -14.84 -9.73 -8.78
N GLU A 182 -14.49 -10.50 -7.74
CA GLU A 182 -15.43 -11.10 -6.79
C GLU A 182 -15.16 -10.77 -5.31
N ILE A 183 -14.31 -9.78 -4.97
CA ILE A 183 -14.06 -9.48 -3.56
C ILE A 183 -15.26 -8.77 -2.93
N ASP A 184 -16.00 -9.51 -2.12
CA ASP A 184 -17.00 -9.02 -1.17
C ASP A 184 -16.40 -7.88 -0.33
N PRO A 185 -17.02 -6.67 -0.31
CA PRO A 185 -16.49 -5.50 0.38
C PRO A 185 -16.53 -5.61 1.92
N SER A 186 -16.79 -6.79 2.48
CA SER A 186 -16.59 -7.09 3.89
C SER A 186 -15.19 -6.65 4.36
N PRO A 187 -15.10 -5.77 5.38
CA PRO A 187 -13.82 -5.26 5.87
C PRO A 187 -12.82 -6.35 6.28
N THR A 188 -13.31 -7.45 6.85
CA THR A 188 -12.49 -8.60 7.24
C THR A 188 -11.86 -9.29 6.04
N LYS A 189 -12.63 -9.50 4.96
CA LYS A 189 -12.10 -10.10 3.72
C LYS A 189 -11.10 -9.19 3.03
N ILE A 190 -11.37 -7.89 3.00
CA ILE A 190 -10.41 -6.90 2.49
C ILE A 190 -9.12 -6.94 3.32
N ALA A 191 -9.19 -6.99 4.66
CA ALA A 191 -8.00 -7.10 5.51
C ALA A 191 -7.15 -8.33 5.18
N LEU A 192 -7.78 -9.49 5.02
CA LEU A 192 -7.08 -10.73 4.66
C LEU A 192 -6.40 -10.62 3.30
N ALA A 193 -7.10 -10.12 2.28
CA ALA A 193 -6.54 -9.92 0.94
C ALA A 193 -5.36 -8.92 0.96
N LEU A 194 -5.46 -7.83 1.74
CA LEU A 194 -4.36 -6.88 1.89
C LEU A 194 -3.14 -7.48 2.61
N LEU A 195 -3.33 -8.44 3.52
CA LEU A 195 -2.21 -9.17 4.12
C LEU A 195 -1.53 -10.08 3.10
N GLU A 196 -2.29 -10.75 2.24
CA GLU A 196 -1.73 -11.56 1.14
C GLU A 196 -0.91 -10.69 0.18
N ILE A 197 -1.48 -9.58 -0.28
CA ILE A 197 -0.77 -8.57 -1.09
C ILE A 197 0.47 -8.07 -0.34
N SER A 198 0.34 -7.76 0.95
CA SER A 198 1.45 -7.29 1.76
C SER A 198 2.58 -8.31 1.88
N ALA A 199 2.31 -9.61 1.81
CA ALA A 199 3.33 -10.65 1.86
C ALA A 199 4.04 -10.82 0.51
N ALA A 200 3.30 -10.73 -0.59
CA ALA A 200 3.83 -10.92 -1.94
C ALA A 200 4.50 -9.67 -2.52
N LYS A 201 4.18 -8.48 -2.02
CA LYS A 201 4.72 -7.21 -2.54
C LYS A 201 6.23 -7.14 -2.34
N THR A 202 7.00 -7.11 -3.42
CA THR A 202 8.46 -7.03 -3.41
C THR A 202 9.00 -5.65 -3.72
N HIS A 203 8.21 -4.81 -4.38
CA HIS A 203 8.58 -3.47 -4.80
C HIS A 203 7.33 -2.58 -4.91
N GLU A 204 7.54 -1.26 -5.02
CA GLU A 204 6.47 -0.30 -5.29
C GLU A 204 6.17 -0.26 -6.79
N ASP A 205 4.88 -0.30 -7.13
CA ASP A 205 4.40 -0.14 -8.51
C ASP A 205 4.20 1.34 -8.86
N SER A 206 3.94 1.66 -10.14
CA SER A 206 3.76 3.06 -10.54
C SER A 206 2.56 3.72 -9.86
N ALA A 207 1.54 2.95 -9.44
CA ALA A 207 0.39 3.50 -8.72
C ALA A 207 0.73 3.81 -7.24
N ASP A 208 1.59 3.02 -6.59
CA ASP A 208 2.13 3.32 -5.26
C ASP A 208 2.91 4.64 -5.26
N VAL A 209 3.81 4.80 -6.25
CA VAL A 209 4.63 5.99 -6.42
C VAL A 209 3.75 7.21 -6.67
N MET A 210 2.81 7.11 -7.61
CA MET A 210 1.89 8.20 -7.94
C MET A 210 0.96 8.55 -6.77
N ALA A 211 0.47 7.57 -6.01
CA ALA A 211 -0.34 7.80 -4.81
C ALA A 211 0.44 8.54 -3.72
N SER A 212 1.72 8.19 -3.54
CA SER A 212 2.62 8.86 -2.60
C SER A 212 2.90 10.31 -3.02
N ILE A 213 3.14 10.56 -4.31
CA ILE A 213 3.30 11.92 -4.85
C ILE A 213 2.04 12.76 -4.65
N LEU A 214 0.86 12.22 -4.98
CA LEU A 214 -0.42 12.91 -4.75
C LEU A 214 -0.59 13.29 -3.27
N TYR A 215 -0.33 12.34 -2.37
CA TYR A 215 -0.41 12.59 -0.94
C TYR A 215 0.52 13.72 -0.49
N GLN A 216 1.80 13.66 -0.87
CA GLN A 216 2.78 14.67 -0.45
C GLN A 216 2.52 16.05 -1.06
N LYS A 217 2.15 16.10 -2.34
CA LYS A 217 1.77 17.35 -3.01
C LYS A 217 0.60 18.02 -2.31
N LEU A 218 -0.50 17.30 -2.07
CA LEU A 218 -1.67 17.85 -1.39
C LEU A 218 -1.34 18.29 0.05
N LYS A 219 -0.48 17.53 0.74
CA LYS A 219 0.02 17.89 2.07
C LYS A 219 0.83 19.19 2.05
N SER A 220 1.72 19.36 1.07
CA SER A 220 2.56 20.56 0.91
C SER A 220 1.73 21.81 0.61
N GLU A 221 0.60 21.65 -0.09
CA GLU A 221 -0.37 22.72 -0.39
C GLU A 221 -1.32 23.03 0.79
N GLY A 222 -1.17 22.34 1.93
CA GLY A 222 -2.04 22.51 3.10
C GLY A 222 -3.46 21.97 2.91
N ARG A 223 -3.69 21.14 1.89
CA ARG A 223 -5.00 20.54 1.59
C ARG A 223 -5.26 19.31 2.47
N LYS A 224 -6.52 18.92 2.59
CA LYS A 224 -6.91 17.76 3.41
C LYS A 224 -6.46 16.47 2.72
N THR A 225 -5.45 15.82 3.30
CA THR A 225 -4.96 14.54 2.79
C THR A 225 -5.88 13.37 3.16
N ARG A 226 -5.97 12.41 2.25
CA ARG A 226 -6.67 11.13 2.41
C ARG A 226 -5.69 9.97 2.60
N LEU A 227 -6.20 8.75 2.73
CA LEU A 227 -5.35 7.57 2.86
C LEU A 227 -4.75 7.18 1.50
N LEU A 228 -3.51 6.65 1.51
CA LEU A 228 -2.78 6.30 0.28
C LEU A 228 -3.56 5.34 -0.62
N GLY A 229 -4.27 4.37 -0.06
CA GLY A 229 -5.06 3.42 -0.84
C GLY A 229 -6.18 4.08 -1.65
N GLU A 230 -6.73 5.21 -1.20
CA GLU A 230 -7.71 5.98 -1.96
C GLU A 230 -7.07 6.65 -3.18
N TYR A 231 -5.87 7.20 -3.00
CA TYR A 231 -5.09 7.76 -4.11
C TYR A 231 -4.62 6.66 -5.07
N LYS A 232 -4.34 5.45 -4.58
CA LYS A 232 -3.93 4.31 -5.41
C LYS A 232 -5.02 3.89 -6.40
N LEU A 233 -6.30 4.00 -6.03
CA LEU A 233 -7.42 3.82 -6.96
C LEU A 233 -7.36 4.83 -8.12
N VAL A 234 -7.19 6.11 -7.79
CA VAL A 234 -7.16 7.20 -8.78
C VAL A 234 -5.95 7.05 -9.69
N ALA A 235 -4.79 6.77 -9.10
CA ALA A 235 -3.55 6.50 -9.81
C ALA A 235 -3.71 5.32 -10.77
N SER A 236 -4.19 4.17 -10.26
CA SER A 236 -4.36 2.98 -11.08
C SER A 236 -5.33 3.20 -12.25
N SER A 237 -6.49 3.81 -12.00
CA SER A 237 -7.47 4.12 -13.06
C SER A 237 -6.90 5.05 -14.14
N SER A 238 -6.13 6.06 -13.72
CA SER A 238 -5.52 7.04 -14.63
C SER A 238 -4.38 6.41 -15.43
N LEU A 239 -3.55 5.58 -14.81
CA LEU A 239 -2.45 4.86 -15.44
C LEU A 239 -2.96 3.81 -16.43
N CYS A 240 -4.01 3.04 -16.09
CA CYS A 240 -4.64 2.12 -17.03
C CYS A 240 -5.16 2.85 -18.28
N SER A 241 -5.75 4.03 -18.11
CA SER A 241 -6.23 4.87 -19.22
C SER A 241 -5.07 5.38 -20.09
N LEU A 242 -3.98 5.83 -19.46
CA LEU A 242 -2.76 6.25 -20.15
C LEU A 242 -2.16 5.08 -20.94
N TYR A 243 -1.94 3.94 -20.29
CA TYR A 243 -1.32 2.75 -20.88
C TYR A 243 -2.14 2.22 -22.06
N SER A 244 -3.47 2.18 -21.92
CA SER A 244 -4.36 1.81 -23.03
C SER A 244 -4.20 2.76 -24.21
N SER A 245 -4.09 4.07 -23.95
CA SER A 245 -3.91 5.08 -25.00
C SER A 245 -2.55 4.95 -25.71
N ILE A 246 -1.48 4.69 -24.95
CA ILE A 246 -0.13 4.47 -25.50
C ILE A 246 -0.08 3.20 -26.35
N LEU A 247 -0.69 2.12 -25.87
CA LEU A 247 -0.70 0.83 -26.56
C LEU A 247 -1.66 0.80 -27.74
N ALA A 248 -2.70 1.64 -27.79
CA ALA A 248 -3.60 1.72 -28.93
C ALA A 248 -2.99 2.48 -30.12
N SER A 249 -2.02 3.37 -29.88
CA SER A 249 -1.39 4.19 -30.93
C SER A 249 -0.10 3.53 -31.43
N PRO A 250 0.20 3.60 -32.74
CA PRO A 250 1.52 3.23 -33.22
C PRO A 250 2.58 4.22 -32.68
N ALA A 251 3.69 3.69 -32.17
CA ALA A 251 4.81 4.47 -31.60
C ALA A 251 5.62 5.18 -32.70
N ILE A 252 5.01 6.19 -33.33
CA ILE A 252 5.61 6.97 -34.42
C ILE A 252 5.88 8.42 -33.98
N ASP A 253 5.15 8.92 -32.97
CA ASP A 253 5.28 10.27 -32.45
C ASP A 253 6.05 10.28 -31.12
N THR A 254 7.38 10.43 -31.19
CA THR A 254 8.16 10.84 -30.03
C THR A 254 8.16 12.36 -29.91
N LEU A 255 7.84 12.84 -28.71
CA LEU A 255 8.02 14.23 -28.35
C LEU A 255 9.45 14.43 -27.83
N PRO A 256 9.96 15.68 -27.81
CA PRO A 256 11.26 15.95 -27.18
C PRO A 256 11.31 15.40 -25.74
N PRO A 257 12.45 14.83 -25.32
CA PRO A 257 12.57 14.14 -24.03
C PRO A 257 12.20 15.07 -22.86
N ALA A 258 11.58 14.54 -21.81
CA ALA A 258 11.15 15.33 -20.66
C ALA A 258 12.31 16.04 -19.92
N ASP A 259 12.00 17.14 -19.22
CA ASP A 259 12.98 17.88 -18.40
C ASP A 259 13.13 17.23 -17.02
N VAL A 260 13.98 16.21 -16.98
CA VAL A 260 14.23 15.40 -15.78
C VAL A 260 14.77 16.24 -14.63
N CYS A 261 15.56 17.28 -14.91
CA CYS A 261 16.14 18.13 -13.88
C CYS A 261 15.05 18.95 -13.17
N ALA A 262 14.15 19.57 -13.92
CA ALA A 262 13.05 20.34 -13.35
C ALA A 262 12.10 19.45 -12.52
N ASP A 263 11.78 18.26 -13.02
CA ASP A 263 10.88 17.35 -12.30
C ASP A 263 11.53 16.71 -11.06
N ASN A 264 12.85 16.44 -11.09
CA ASN A 264 13.59 16.02 -9.89
C ASN A 264 13.55 17.09 -8.79
N SER A 265 13.76 18.36 -9.15
CA SER A 265 13.63 19.46 -8.18
C SER A 265 12.20 19.55 -7.61
N ALA A 266 11.18 19.36 -8.45
CA ALA A 266 9.79 19.36 -7.98
C ALA A 266 9.47 18.21 -7.02
N LEU A 267 10.10 17.04 -7.21
CA LEU A 267 9.99 15.90 -6.29
C LEU A 267 10.66 16.19 -4.93
N GLU A 268 11.84 16.81 -4.96
CA GLU A 268 12.55 17.21 -3.75
C GLU A 268 11.77 18.27 -2.95
N ASP A 269 11.14 19.23 -3.63
CA ASP A 269 10.32 20.29 -3.02
C ASP A 269 9.12 19.73 -2.23
N ILE A 270 8.56 18.59 -2.65
CA ILE A 270 7.48 17.89 -1.94
C ILE A 270 8.00 16.82 -0.96
N GLY A 271 9.32 16.75 -0.74
CA GLY A 271 9.96 15.87 0.24
C GLY A 271 10.13 14.43 -0.23
N ILE A 272 10.15 14.18 -1.53
CA ILE A 272 10.43 12.85 -2.10
C ILE A 272 11.90 12.75 -2.46
N ASP A 273 12.56 11.75 -1.87
CA ASP A 273 13.97 11.49 -2.07
C ASP A 273 14.18 10.69 -3.36
N VAL A 274 14.59 11.39 -4.42
CA VAL A 274 14.86 10.82 -5.74
C VAL A 274 16.02 9.81 -5.68
N SER A 275 16.98 9.99 -4.77
CA SER A 275 18.17 9.12 -4.69
C SER A 275 17.85 7.67 -4.29
N LYS A 276 16.70 7.45 -3.63
CA LYS A 276 16.20 6.12 -3.27
C LYS A 276 15.59 5.35 -4.43
N HIS A 277 15.31 6.04 -5.55
CA HIS A 277 14.67 5.48 -6.72
C HIS A 277 15.71 5.32 -7.83
N SER A 278 16.61 4.35 -7.65
CA SER A 278 17.58 4.00 -8.68
C SER A 278 16.87 3.29 -9.83
N LYS A 279 16.74 3.96 -10.99
CA LYS A 279 16.22 3.34 -12.21
C LYS A 279 17.07 2.14 -12.62
N ARG A 280 16.42 1.03 -12.94
CA ARG A 280 17.05 -0.15 -13.51
C ARG A 280 17.32 0.01 -15.01
N PHE A 281 16.52 0.84 -15.69
CA PHE A 281 16.65 1.10 -17.12
C PHE A 281 16.80 2.59 -17.41
N ASP A 282 17.85 2.93 -18.14
CA ASP A 282 17.99 4.27 -18.70
C ASP A 282 17.25 4.35 -20.04
N PHE A 283 16.01 4.86 -19.99
CA PHE A 283 15.20 5.10 -21.18
C PHE A 283 15.73 6.24 -22.05
N PHE A 284 16.67 7.05 -21.56
CA PHE A 284 17.26 8.16 -22.30
C PHE A 284 18.49 7.72 -23.12
N ASP A 285 18.99 6.50 -22.92
CA ASP A 285 20.00 5.92 -23.80
C ASP A 285 19.37 5.54 -25.15
N ILE A 286 20.05 5.90 -26.24
CA ILE A 286 19.61 5.67 -27.63
C ILE A 286 19.37 4.18 -27.87
N ASN A 287 20.25 3.31 -27.38
CA ASN A 287 20.11 1.87 -27.55
C ASN A 287 18.97 1.29 -26.71
N GLY A 288 18.78 1.82 -25.50
CA GLY A 288 17.64 1.49 -24.63
C GLY A 288 16.31 1.82 -25.29
N TYR A 289 16.16 3.04 -25.81
CA TYR A 289 14.97 3.50 -26.51
C TYR A 289 14.60 2.61 -27.70
N PHE A 290 15.52 2.39 -28.65
CA PHE A 290 15.21 1.62 -29.85
C PHE A 290 14.87 0.16 -29.54
N ARG A 291 15.60 -0.45 -28.61
CA ARG A 291 15.31 -1.82 -28.16
C ARG A 291 13.91 -1.92 -27.57
N ILE A 292 13.58 -1.03 -26.62
CA ILE A 292 12.28 -1.07 -25.93
C ILE A 292 11.15 -0.75 -26.90
N SER A 293 11.31 0.26 -27.76
CA SER A 293 10.32 0.60 -28.78
C SER A 293 10.07 -0.56 -29.76
N TYR A 294 11.11 -1.28 -30.16
CA TYR A 294 11.00 -2.46 -31.02
C TYR A 294 10.19 -3.56 -30.33
N ILE A 295 10.62 -3.99 -29.14
CA ILE A 295 9.94 -5.07 -28.39
C ILE A 295 8.49 -4.67 -28.07
N LEU A 296 8.27 -3.43 -27.63
CA LEU A 296 6.93 -2.92 -27.35
C LEU A 296 6.03 -2.96 -28.59
N SER A 297 6.57 -2.72 -29.79
CA SER A 297 5.79 -2.80 -31.03
C SER A 297 5.35 -4.23 -31.37
N GLU A 298 6.15 -5.24 -31.00
CA GLU A 298 5.81 -6.66 -31.18
C GLU A 298 4.70 -7.11 -30.21
N TYR A 299 4.82 -6.76 -28.93
CA TYR A 299 3.89 -7.20 -27.88
C TYR A 299 2.69 -6.27 -27.65
N ARG A 300 2.59 -5.16 -28.38
CA ARG A 300 1.60 -4.09 -28.14
C ARG A 300 0.17 -4.59 -27.99
N MET A 301 -0.30 -5.40 -28.94
CA MET A 301 -1.70 -5.86 -28.95
C MET A 301 -2.01 -6.83 -27.81
N GLU A 302 -1.05 -7.68 -27.45
CA GLU A 302 -1.19 -8.59 -26.31
C GLU A 302 -1.21 -7.80 -25.00
N LEU A 303 -0.32 -6.81 -24.84
CA LEU A 303 -0.33 -5.91 -23.69
C LEU A 303 -1.61 -5.08 -23.60
N LEU A 304 -2.16 -4.64 -24.74
CA LEU A 304 -3.43 -3.90 -24.79
C LEU A 304 -4.61 -4.75 -24.30
N ASP A 305 -4.65 -6.04 -24.68
CA ASP A 305 -5.64 -6.99 -24.16
C ASP A 305 -5.50 -7.18 -22.65
N LYS A 306 -4.26 -7.33 -22.15
CA LYS A 306 -3.98 -7.49 -20.72
C LYS A 306 -4.37 -6.27 -19.89
N ILE A 307 -4.08 -5.05 -20.35
CA ILE A 307 -4.49 -3.84 -19.62
C ILE A 307 -6.01 -3.63 -19.67
N GLY A 308 -6.67 -4.04 -20.77
CA GLY A 308 -8.13 -4.02 -20.88
C GLY A 308 -8.84 -4.87 -19.81
N GLY A 309 -8.20 -5.96 -19.37
CA GLY A 309 -8.67 -6.79 -18.26
C GLY A 309 -8.19 -6.34 -16.87
N ALA A 310 -7.27 -5.38 -16.77
CA ALA A 310 -6.65 -4.96 -15.52
C ALA A 310 -7.52 -4.01 -14.68
N HIS A 311 -8.42 -3.25 -15.32
CA HIS A 311 -9.26 -2.28 -14.64
C HIS A 311 -10.73 -2.47 -14.96
N SER A 312 -11.54 -2.67 -13.92
CA SER A 312 -12.97 -2.92 -14.08
C SER A 312 -13.81 -1.74 -13.59
N HIS A 313 -14.67 -1.22 -14.46
CA HIS A 313 -15.65 -0.18 -14.10
C HIS A 313 -16.62 -0.62 -12.99
N SER A 314 -16.80 -1.94 -12.77
CA SER A 314 -17.62 -2.43 -11.66
C SER A 314 -16.95 -2.13 -10.31
N LEU A 315 -15.63 -2.29 -10.21
CA LEU A 315 -14.85 -2.04 -9.00
C LEU A 315 -14.90 -0.55 -8.61
N GLU A 316 -14.75 0.36 -9.57
CA GLU A 316 -14.91 1.80 -9.31
C GLU A 316 -16.31 2.14 -8.77
N ARG A 317 -17.36 1.51 -9.32
CA ARG A 317 -18.74 1.74 -8.88
C ARG A 317 -18.95 1.24 -7.46
N THR A 318 -18.41 0.06 -7.13
CA THR A 318 -18.46 -0.48 -5.76
C THR A 318 -17.71 0.44 -4.81
N TRP A 319 -16.50 0.87 -5.17
CA TRP A 319 -15.73 1.81 -4.37
C TRP A 319 -16.49 3.12 -4.09
N ARG A 320 -17.12 3.70 -5.12
CA ARG A 320 -17.92 4.93 -4.96
C ARG A 320 -19.13 4.76 -4.04
N ARG A 321 -19.61 3.53 -3.83
CA ARG A 321 -20.72 3.21 -2.91
C ARG A 321 -20.27 2.99 -1.47
N ILE A 322 -18.97 2.78 -1.23
CA ILE A 322 -18.42 2.70 0.14
C ILE A 322 -18.55 4.07 0.82
N TYR A 323 -18.47 5.15 0.03
CA TYR A 323 -18.70 6.52 0.46
C TYR A 323 -20.12 6.99 0.17
N ASP A 324 -20.66 7.80 1.08
CA ASP A 324 -21.93 8.50 0.82
C ASP A 324 -21.72 9.71 -0.14
N ASP A 325 -20.47 10.21 -0.24
CA ASP A 325 -20.09 11.46 -0.92
C ASP A 325 -18.84 11.34 -1.83
N ALA A 326 -18.52 10.15 -2.37
CA ALA A 326 -17.35 9.93 -3.23
C ALA A 326 -17.25 10.92 -4.42
N GLY A 327 -18.39 11.32 -4.98
CA GLY A 327 -18.44 12.28 -6.07
C GLY A 327 -18.07 13.71 -5.67
N PHE A 328 -18.30 14.08 -4.41
CA PHE A 328 -17.83 15.35 -3.85
C PHE A 328 -16.31 15.28 -3.68
N TRP A 329 -15.79 14.22 -3.04
CA TRP A 329 -14.35 14.02 -2.85
C TRP A 329 -13.55 14.12 -4.16
N LEU A 330 -13.93 13.35 -5.19
CA LEU A 330 -13.24 13.36 -6.49
C LEU A 330 -13.24 14.74 -7.18
N LYS A 331 -14.25 15.57 -6.91
CA LYS A 331 -14.41 16.88 -7.56
C LYS A 331 -13.85 18.04 -6.75
N SER A 332 -13.85 17.95 -5.42
CA SER A 332 -13.46 19.05 -4.54
C SER A 332 -12.01 18.97 -4.10
N GLU A 333 -11.43 17.77 -4.01
CA GLU A 333 -10.10 17.56 -3.41
C GLU A 333 -9.00 17.21 -4.41
N LEU A 334 -9.33 16.87 -5.67
CA LEU A 334 -8.36 16.53 -6.71
C LEU A 334 -8.72 17.24 -8.02
N SER A 335 -7.74 17.96 -8.59
CA SER A 335 -7.87 18.51 -9.93
C SER A 335 -7.24 17.58 -10.97
N ALA A 336 -7.65 17.68 -12.23
CA ALA A 336 -6.98 16.98 -13.32
C ALA A 336 -5.48 17.34 -13.39
N ASN A 337 -5.14 18.59 -13.05
CA ASN A 337 -3.74 19.04 -12.99
C ASN A 337 -2.95 18.32 -11.88
N ASP A 338 -3.55 18.06 -10.72
CA ASP A 338 -2.91 17.30 -9.64
C ASP A 338 -2.57 15.89 -10.11
N VAL A 339 -3.51 15.23 -10.78
CA VAL A 339 -3.35 13.87 -11.32
C VAL A 339 -2.28 13.83 -12.42
N MET A 340 -2.33 14.75 -13.38
CA MET A 340 -1.35 14.81 -14.47
C MET A 340 0.06 15.14 -13.97
N THR A 341 0.18 16.09 -13.03
CA THR A 341 1.48 16.42 -12.40
C THR A 341 2.03 15.20 -11.66
N ALA A 342 1.22 14.53 -10.85
CA ALA A 342 1.67 13.34 -10.12
C ALA A 342 2.04 12.19 -11.05
N MET A 343 1.32 12.00 -12.16
CA MET A 343 1.63 11.01 -13.18
C MET A 343 2.97 11.30 -13.86
N ARG A 344 3.22 12.57 -14.22
CA ARG A 344 4.51 13.00 -14.80
C ARG A 344 5.67 12.73 -13.84
N LEU A 345 5.54 13.19 -12.59
CA LEU A 345 6.56 12.98 -11.56
C LEU A 345 6.76 11.50 -11.22
N ALA A 346 5.70 10.69 -11.24
CA ALA A 346 5.81 9.24 -11.07
C ALA A 346 6.56 8.58 -12.24
N GLY A 347 6.43 9.10 -13.47
CA GLY A 347 7.20 8.63 -14.63
C GLY A 347 8.70 8.93 -14.53
N VAL A 348 9.09 9.96 -13.77
CA VAL A 348 10.50 10.18 -13.43
C VAL A 348 11.05 9.05 -12.57
N LEU A 349 10.24 8.42 -11.73
CA LEU A 349 10.67 7.40 -10.76
C LEU A 349 10.37 5.97 -11.23
N SER A 350 9.53 5.80 -12.26
CA SER A 350 9.09 4.50 -12.75
C SER A 350 10.06 3.89 -13.76
N ASP A 351 10.28 2.58 -13.63
CA ASP A 351 10.98 1.74 -14.62
C ASP A 351 10.00 1.03 -15.58
N ASN A 352 8.68 1.22 -15.43
CA ASN A 352 7.66 0.54 -16.23
C ASN A 352 7.24 1.36 -17.46
N LEU A 353 6.10 1.02 -18.08
CA LEU A 353 5.55 1.74 -19.22
C LEU A 353 5.34 3.23 -18.94
N LEU A 354 5.07 3.64 -17.70
CA LEU A 354 5.02 5.05 -17.30
C LEU A 354 6.38 5.74 -17.45
N GLY A 355 7.47 5.07 -17.06
CA GLY A 355 8.83 5.57 -17.26
C GLY A 355 9.19 5.73 -18.73
N TYR A 356 8.80 4.76 -19.55
CA TYR A 356 8.94 4.87 -21.01
C TYR A 356 8.14 6.05 -21.56
N ALA A 357 6.86 6.20 -21.17
CA ALA A 357 5.99 7.30 -21.58
C ALA A 357 6.57 8.67 -21.23
N TYR A 358 7.14 8.80 -20.04
CA TYR A 358 7.85 10.00 -19.60
C TYR A 358 9.06 10.30 -20.48
N ALA A 359 9.93 9.30 -20.72
CA ALA A 359 11.15 9.47 -21.48
C ALA A 359 10.90 9.91 -22.93
N VAL A 360 9.83 9.39 -23.56
CA VAL A 360 9.44 9.75 -24.94
C VAL A 360 8.61 11.04 -25.03
N GLY A 361 8.47 11.77 -23.91
CA GLY A 361 7.87 13.10 -23.86
C GLY A 361 6.34 13.14 -23.84
N MET A 362 5.65 12.00 -23.66
CA MET A 362 4.17 11.94 -23.65
C MET A 362 3.53 12.57 -22.41
N LEU A 363 4.31 12.83 -21.36
CA LEU A 363 3.84 13.35 -20.07
C LEU A 363 4.30 14.79 -19.77
N ARG A 364 4.75 15.54 -20.79
CA ARG A 364 5.22 16.93 -20.60
C ARG A 364 4.13 17.88 -20.11
#